data_AF-A0A7J4QLH5-F1
#
_entry.id   AF-A0A7J4QLH5-F1
#
_cell.length_a   1.000
_cell.length_b   1.000
_cell.length_c   1.000
_cell.angle_alpha   90.00
_cell.angle_beta   90.00
_cell.angle_gamma   90.00
#
_symmetry.space_group_name_H-M   'P 1'
#
loop_
_entity.id
_entity.type
_entity.pdbx_description
1 polymer ?
#
loop_
_entity_poly.entity_id
_entity_poly.type
_entity_poly.pdbx_seq_one_letter_code
_entity_poly.pdbx_strand_id
1 'polypeptide(L)'
;MRRGVVVLAVLSLFLVPLCPPSVVIGSVEDSSGEASSLTALFSGFQATTSSDVWNQTPWVDVAVPGQFDLLTVLDYSDVGVLINNNSEASRTIGWAFVAARNISEDRIFVFNGSDVPTSETINREAFQTHFEDPFRAMLLDRNTSDSLNYLVTTKGVPLRVSGGNNKASFDQEISLVGGTYNQSIGQDWWDTHSYGPLSGGAMERFSRDEQGFFLVTRLTGYTVDTALGLIEKANASLGERGDYVLDLATNRNGSGYKFWNDDLYVANTSLNQSHQANVLFDETSTFITNVSNVMGYASWGSNDGSWSQNFLPNQGFETADAATTSGRKFWDASAGSPGPGET
;
A
#
# COMPACT_ATOMS: atom_id res chain seq x y z
N MET A 1 -24.87 25.47 58.03
CA MET A 1 -26.10 24.78 57.54
C MET A 1 -25.97 23.32 58.01
N ARG A 2 -26.91 22.63 58.70
CA ARG A 2 -28.31 22.23 58.36
C ARG A 2 -28.37 21.53 57.00
N ARG A 3 -28.77 20.24 56.81
CA ARG A 3 -29.32 19.13 57.65
C ARG A 3 -28.47 17.83 57.43
N GLY A 4 -28.66 16.64 58.04
CA GLY A 4 -29.53 16.21 59.15
C GLY A 4 -30.58 15.11 58.82
N VAL A 5 -30.73 14.08 59.70
CA VAL A 5 -31.76 12.98 59.77
C VAL A 5 -31.55 11.78 58.78
N VAL A 6 -31.77 10.46 59.03
CA VAL A 6 -32.30 9.52 60.09
C VAL A 6 -33.56 8.71 59.64
N VAL A 7 -33.74 7.37 59.79
CA VAL A 7 -32.88 6.19 60.13
C VAL A 7 -33.65 4.82 59.96
N LEU A 8 -32.98 3.65 60.01
CA LEU A 8 -33.47 2.22 60.11
C LEU A 8 -34.26 1.62 58.89
N ALA A 9 -34.49 0.29 58.70
CA ALA A 9 -33.76 -1.00 58.98
C ALA A 9 -34.62 -2.24 58.52
N VAL A 10 -34.29 -3.47 59.01
CA VAL A 10 -35.07 -4.76 59.02
C VAL A 10 -34.91 -5.64 57.74
N LEU A 11 -34.12 -6.75 57.78
CA LEU A 11 -34.46 -8.19 58.06
C LEU A 11 -35.06 -8.94 56.82
N SER A 12 -34.95 -10.26 56.58
CA SER A 12 -34.67 -11.41 57.47
C SER A 12 -34.05 -12.65 56.79
N LEU A 13 -33.63 -13.65 57.59
CA LEU A 13 -33.02 -14.94 57.19
C LEU A 13 -34.02 -16.00 56.67
N PHE A 14 -33.52 -16.98 55.90
CA PHE A 14 -33.73 -18.46 55.98
C PHE A 14 -32.95 -19.15 54.81
N LEU A 15 -32.53 -20.43 54.80
CA LEU A 15 -32.45 -21.54 55.78
C LEU A 15 -31.33 -22.53 55.33
N VAL A 16 -30.97 -23.54 56.14
CA VAL A 16 -30.02 -24.63 55.77
C VAL A 16 -30.45 -25.99 56.36
N PRO A 17 -30.40 -27.08 55.57
CA PRO A 17 -30.02 -28.43 56.02
C PRO A 17 -28.84 -28.98 55.18
N LEU A 18 -27.73 -29.44 55.77
CA LEU A 18 -27.47 -30.78 56.37
C LEU A 18 -27.08 -31.89 55.36
N CYS A 19 -26.10 -32.70 55.77
CA CYS A 19 -25.42 -33.81 55.06
C CYS A 19 -25.78 -35.18 55.73
N PRO A 20 -25.22 -36.36 55.35
CA PRO A 20 -24.53 -36.76 54.12
C PRO A 20 -25.17 -38.05 53.47
N PRO A 21 -24.51 -39.23 53.33
CA PRO A 21 -24.02 -39.74 52.05
C PRO A 21 -24.67 -41.06 51.57
N SER A 22 -24.30 -41.53 50.37
CA SER A 22 -24.32 -42.97 50.03
C SER A 22 -23.33 -43.31 48.93
N VAL A 23 -22.57 -44.38 49.12
CA VAL A 23 -21.73 -45.01 48.08
C VAL A 23 -22.42 -46.28 47.62
N VAL A 24 -22.54 -46.48 46.31
CA VAL A 24 -22.89 -47.77 45.71
C VAL A 24 -21.85 -48.09 44.65
N ILE A 25 -21.19 -49.25 44.79
CA ILE A 25 -20.28 -49.78 43.79
C ILE A 25 -21.09 -50.73 42.90
N GLY A 26 -21.20 -50.39 41.61
CA GLY A 26 -21.73 -51.23 40.53
C GLY A 26 -20.68 -51.32 39.43
N SER A 27 -20.58 -52.47 38.75
CA SER A 27 -19.33 -52.86 38.07
C SER A 27 -19.49 -53.19 36.59
N VAL A 28 -18.49 -52.72 35.81
CA VAL A 28 -18.07 -53.18 34.47
C VAL A 28 -18.90 -52.70 33.26
N GLU A 29 -18.14 -52.30 32.23
CA GLU A 29 -18.50 -52.06 30.82
C GLU A 29 -19.67 -51.10 30.50
N ASP A 30 -19.31 -49.83 30.25
CA ASP A 30 -19.80 -49.12 29.07
C ASP A 30 -18.66 -48.29 28.44
N SER A 31 -18.86 -47.88 27.19
CA SER A 31 -17.88 -47.26 26.31
C SER A 31 -17.58 -45.80 26.65
N SER A 32 -16.28 -45.45 26.65
CA SER A 32 -15.81 -44.06 26.57
C SER A 32 -14.77 -43.98 25.44
N GLY A 33 -14.82 -43.02 24.53
CA GLY A 33 -15.79 -41.94 24.36
C GLY A 33 -15.21 -40.90 23.42
N GLU A 34 -15.87 -40.63 22.29
CA GLU A 34 -15.31 -39.77 21.24
C GLU A 34 -15.27 -38.30 21.67
N ALA A 35 -14.08 -37.81 22.03
CA ALA A 35 -13.83 -36.42 22.42
C ALA A 35 -12.52 -35.84 21.87
N SER A 36 -11.97 -36.44 20.79
CA SER A 36 -10.63 -36.11 20.25
C SER A 36 -10.62 -35.56 18.82
N SER A 37 -11.74 -35.56 18.10
CA SER A 37 -11.79 -35.17 16.68
C SER A 37 -11.85 -33.65 16.43
N LEU A 38 -12.54 -32.89 17.29
CA LEU A 38 -12.70 -31.44 17.12
C LEU A 38 -11.45 -30.65 17.53
N THR A 39 -10.86 -30.94 18.70
CA THR A 39 -9.70 -30.19 19.22
C THR A 39 -8.46 -30.34 18.34
N ALA A 40 -8.28 -31.50 17.69
CA ALA A 40 -7.22 -31.72 16.71
C ALA A 40 -7.44 -30.92 15.41
N LEU A 41 -8.69 -30.72 15.00
CA LEU A 41 -9.05 -29.96 13.79
C LEU A 41 -8.72 -28.46 13.87
N PHE A 42 -8.62 -27.91 15.09
CA PHE A 42 -8.18 -26.52 15.33
C PHE A 42 -6.72 -26.39 15.78
N SER A 43 -5.93 -27.47 15.75
CA SER A 43 -4.50 -27.50 16.11
C SER A 43 -3.61 -26.82 15.04
N GLY A 44 -3.76 -25.51 14.92
CA GLY A 44 -3.10 -24.65 13.94
C GLY A 44 -3.83 -23.31 13.75
N PHE A 45 -5.12 -23.24 14.09
CA PHE A 45 -5.89 -22.01 14.06
C PHE A 45 -5.74 -21.24 15.37
N GLN A 46 -4.59 -20.61 15.58
CA GLN A 46 -4.47 -19.58 16.60
C GLN A 46 -5.23 -18.34 16.14
N ALA A 47 -6.49 -18.22 16.59
CA ALA A 47 -7.19 -16.95 16.56
C ALA A 47 -6.47 -15.97 17.49
N THR A 48 -5.58 -15.15 16.94
CA THR A 48 -4.85 -14.14 17.71
C THR A 48 -5.85 -13.14 18.26
N THR A 49 -5.95 -13.03 19.58
CA THR A 49 -6.80 -12.04 20.25
C THR A 49 -6.18 -10.63 20.24
N SER A 50 -5.26 -10.38 19.31
CA SER A 50 -5.04 -9.06 18.74
C SER A 50 -6.38 -8.51 18.28
N SER A 51 -6.73 -7.29 18.68
CA SER A 51 -7.85 -6.58 18.06
C SER A 51 -7.54 -6.40 16.57
N ASP A 52 -8.21 -7.18 15.73
CA ASP A 52 -8.25 -6.94 14.29
C ASP A 52 -8.58 -5.46 14.08
N VAL A 53 -7.71 -4.75 13.35
CA VAL A 53 -7.84 -3.31 13.11
C VAL A 53 -9.21 -3.01 12.51
N TRP A 54 -9.74 -3.92 11.67
CA TRP A 54 -11.02 -3.77 10.99
C TRP A 54 -12.25 -4.00 11.90
N ASN A 55 -12.05 -4.44 13.15
CA ASN A 55 -13.11 -4.88 14.07
C ASN A 55 -13.16 -4.06 15.37
N GLN A 56 -12.58 -2.85 15.38
CA GLN A 56 -12.63 -1.93 16.52
C GLN A 56 -14.03 -1.33 16.68
N THR A 57 -14.60 -1.38 17.88
CA THR A 57 -15.93 -0.79 18.18
C THR A 57 -15.97 -0.08 19.55
N PRO A 58 -16.32 1.21 19.60
CA PRO A 58 -16.43 2.14 18.46
C PRO A 58 -15.08 2.28 17.74
N TRP A 59 -15.13 2.57 16.44
CA TRP A 59 -13.95 3.01 15.70
C TRP A 59 -13.45 4.36 16.24
N VAL A 60 -12.18 4.68 16.00
CA VAL A 60 -11.65 6.01 16.32
C VAL A 60 -12.14 6.99 15.25
N ASP A 61 -13.06 7.89 15.60
CA ASP A 61 -13.62 8.95 14.73
C ASP A 61 -12.58 9.98 14.22
N VAL A 62 -11.29 9.76 14.49
CA VAL A 62 -10.17 10.63 14.12
C VAL A 62 -9.06 9.78 13.51
N ALA A 63 -8.88 9.90 12.19
CA ALA A 63 -7.89 9.12 11.43
C ALA A 63 -6.42 9.34 11.87
N VAL A 64 -6.16 10.41 12.61
CA VAL A 64 -4.89 10.67 13.32
C VAL A 64 -5.20 10.96 14.78
N PRO A 65 -4.86 10.06 15.74
CA PRO A 65 -5.04 10.30 17.17
C PRO A 65 -4.20 11.48 17.69
N GLY A 66 -4.76 12.69 17.60
CA GLY A 66 -4.05 13.94 17.90
C GLY A 66 -4.75 15.24 17.49
N GLN A 67 -5.91 15.14 16.80
CA GLN A 67 -6.56 16.19 16.00
C GLN A 67 -5.94 16.35 14.60
N PHE A 68 -6.77 16.79 13.65
CA PHE A 68 -6.34 17.13 12.29
C PHE A 68 -5.71 18.52 12.30
N ASP A 69 -4.39 18.60 12.17
CA ASP A 69 -3.69 19.84 11.83
C ASP A 69 -3.32 19.79 10.34
N LEU A 70 -3.83 20.74 9.56
CA LEU A 70 -3.51 20.85 8.14
C LEU A 70 -2.00 21.05 7.91
N LEU A 71 -1.28 21.64 8.85
CA LEU A 71 0.18 21.83 8.76
C LEU A 71 0.95 20.52 8.92
N THR A 72 0.43 19.52 9.64
CA THR A 72 1.05 18.19 9.74
C THR A 72 0.69 17.29 8.58
N VAL A 73 -0.46 17.51 7.93
CA VAL A 73 -0.87 16.83 6.70
C VAL A 73 -0.17 17.40 5.45
N LEU A 74 0.29 18.65 5.52
CA LEU A 74 1.10 19.30 4.48
C LEU A 74 2.59 19.42 4.89
N ASP A 75 3.04 18.60 5.84
CA ASP A 75 4.45 18.50 6.18
C ASP A 75 5.17 17.59 5.19
N TYR A 76 6.10 18.15 4.42
CA TYR A 76 6.97 17.42 3.49
C TYR A 76 8.41 17.32 4.02
N SER A 77 8.63 17.54 5.32
CA SER A 77 9.95 17.50 5.96
C SER A 77 10.59 16.11 6.03
N ASP A 78 9.86 15.04 5.75
CA ASP A 78 10.35 13.66 5.61
C ASP A 78 10.30 13.12 4.16
N VAL A 79 10.17 14.02 3.17
CA VAL A 79 10.01 13.68 1.75
C VAL A 79 11.25 14.06 0.92
N GLY A 80 11.81 13.10 0.20
CA GLY A 80 12.89 13.30 -0.79
C GLY A 80 12.36 13.29 -2.22
N VAL A 81 12.99 14.03 -3.13
CA VAL A 81 12.61 14.09 -4.56
C VAL A 81 13.77 13.63 -5.44
N LEU A 82 13.52 12.64 -6.30
CA LEU A 82 14.51 12.04 -7.18
C LEU A 82 14.35 12.57 -8.62
N ILE A 83 15.37 13.29 -9.10
CA ILE A 83 15.37 13.98 -10.41
C ILE A 83 16.46 13.38 -11.31
N ASN A 84 16.05 12.82 -12.45
CA ASN A 84 16.97 12.47 -13.53
C ASN A 84 17.29 13.72 -14.35
N ASN A 85 18.49 14.30 -14.18
CA ASN A 85 18.85 15.55 -14.85
C ASN A 85 19.03 15.38 -16.38
N ASN A 86 19.21 14.15 -16.86
CA ASN A 86 19.28 13.86 -18.29
C ASN A 86 17.88 13.83 -18.94
N SER A 87 16.81 13.66 -18.17
CA SER A 87 15.42 13.65 -18.67
C SER A 87 14.73 14.99 -18.45
N GLU A 88 14.32 15.64 -19.55
CA GLU A 88 13.58 16.90 -19.49
C GLU A 88 12.24 16.77 -18.74
N ALA A 89 11.54 15.65 -18.92
CA ALA A 89 10.30 15.37 -18.19
C ALA A 89 10.56 15.30 -16.67
N SER A 90 11.61 14.59 -16.25
CA SER A 90 11.92 14.45 -14.82
C SER A 90 12.35 15.76 -14.18
N ARG A 91 13.17 16.57 -14.87
CA ARG A 91 13.49 17.94 -14.44
C ARG A 91 12.23 18.77 -14.25
N THR A 92 11.38 18.86 -15.28
CA THR A 92 10.21 19.76 -15.27
C THR A 92 9.19 19.35 -14.21
N ILE A 93 8.88 18.06 -14.08
CA ILE A 93 7.94 17.56 -13.07
C ILE A 93 8.55 17.66 -11.66
N GLY A 94 9.82 17.27 -11.49
CA GLY A 94 10.51 17.26 -10.20
C GLY A 94 10.66 18.65 -9.61
N TRP A 95 11.14 19.63 -10.41
CA TRP A 95 11.26 21.01 -9.95
C TRP A 95 9.90 21.69 -9.72
N ALA A 96 8.86 21.34 -10.48
CA ALA A 96 7.51 21.81 -10.21
C ALA A 96 6.97 21.27 -8.87
N PHE A 97 7.21 19.99 -8.54
CA PHE A 97 6.84 19.42 -7.25
C PHE A 97 7.64 20.06 -6.10
N VAL A 98 8.96 20.21 -6.24
CA VAL A 98 9.83 20.90 -5.27
C VAL A 98 9.30 22.30 -4.96
N ALA A 99 9.00 23.09 -5.98
CA ALA A 99 8.47 24.45 -5.81
C ALA A 99 7.05 24.46 -5.20
N ALA A 100 6.18 23.55 -5.64
CA ALA A 100 4.79 23.46 -5.14
C ALA A 100 4.67 22.88 -3.73
N ARG A 101 5.74 22.29 -3.16
CA ARG A 101 5.78 21.68 -1.82
C ARG A 101 6.85 22.26 -0.90
N ASN A 102 7.62 23.25 -1.37
CA ASN A 102 8.73 23.87 -0.64
C ASN A 102 9.73 22.83 -0.08
N ILE A 103 10.11 21.87 -0.92
CA ILE A 103 11.08 20.83 -0.56
C ILE A 103 12.46 21.47 -0.37
N SER A 104 13.10 21.21 0.77
CA SER A 104 14.43 21.73 1.10
C SER A 104 15.51 21.13 0.20
N GLU A 105 16.53 21.91 -0.15
CA GLU A 105 17.56 21.55 -1.15
C GLU A 105 18.32 20.26 -0.79
N ASP A 106 18.56 20.03 0.50
CA ASP A 106 19.17 18.81 1.05
C ASP A 106 18.32 17.54 0.87
N ARG A 107 17.06 17.67 0.47
CA ARG A 107 16.15 16.55 0.14
C ARG A 107 15.93 16.35 -1.36
N ILE A 108 16.62 17.13 -2.21
CA ILE A 108 16.57 16.99 -3.67
C ILE A 108 17.76 16.14 -4.13
N PHE A 109 17.49 14.96 -4.70
CA PHE A 109 18.46 13.97 -5.14
C PHE A 109 18.55 14.01 -6.67
N VAL A 110 19.67 14.47 -7.21
CA VAL A 110 19.80 14.78 -8.65
C VAL A 110 20.83 13.86 -9.30
N PHE A 111 20.38 12.99 -10.20
CA PHE A 111 21.23 12.11 -10.99
C PHE A 111 21.79 12.91 -12.18
N ASN A 112 23.08 13.23 -12.14
CA ASN A 112 23.71 14.27 -12.96
C ASN A 112 24.58 13.78 -14.14
N GLY A 113 24.77 12.46 -14.31
CA GLY A 113 25.53 11.94 -15.44
C GLY A 113 24.81 12.14 -16.78
N SER A 114 25.54 12.53 -17.82
CA SER A 114 25.02 12.66 -19.20
C SER A 114 24.66 11.30 -19.84
N ASP A 115 25.09 10.23 -19.20
CA ASP A 115 24.86 8.82 -19.51
C ASP A 115 23.72 8.20 -18.70
N VAL A 116 23.18 8.89 -17.68
CA VAL A 116 22.03 8.42 -16.89
C VAL A 116 20.86 8.15 -17.84
N PRO A 117 20.34 6.91 -17.92
CA PRO A 117 19.35 6.56 -18.93
C PRO A 117 18.00 7.21 -18.63
N THR A 118 17.28 7.58 -19.69
CA THR A 118 15.97 8.25 -19.64
C THR A 118 14.81 7.35 -20.09
N SER A 119 15.13 6.10 -20.46
CA SER A 119 14.21 5.06 -20.89
C SER A 119 13.45 4.44 -19.71
N GLU A 120 12.25 3.92 -19.99
CA GLU A 120 11.35 3.36 -18.99
C GLU A 120 11.77 1.95 -18.55
N THR A 121 12.56 1.25 -19.38
CA THR A 121 13.17 -0.06 -19.09
C THR A 121 14.69 0.03 -19.22
N ILE A 122 15.40 -0.27 -18.13
CA ILE A 122 16.86 -0.31 -18.02
C ILE A 122 17.32 -1.70 -17.51
N ASN A 123 18.60 -2.07 -17.69
CA ASN A 123 19.14 -3.29 -17.09
C ASN A 123 19.64 -3.02 -15.65
N ARG A 124 19.94 -4.09 -14.89
CA ARG A 124 20.45 -4.00 -13.50
C ARG A 124 21.77 -3.22 -13.37
N GLU A 125 22.68 -3.37 -14.33
CA GLU A 125 23.95 -2.64 -14.35
C GLU A 125 23.73 -1.13 -14.42
N ALA A 126 22.87 -0.67 -15.33
CA ALA A 126 22.50 0.75 -15.43
C ALA A 126 21.71 1.25 -14.21
N PHE A 127 20.87 0.40 -13.58
CA PHE A 127 20.23 0.74 -12.31
C PHE A 127 21.27 0.99 -11.22
N GLN A 128 22.21 0.08 -11.06
CA GLN A 128 23.29 0.14 -10.07
C GLN A 128 24.17 1.37 -10.27
N THR A 129 24.75 1.51 -11.47
CA THR A 129 25.73 2.56 -11.78
C THR A 129 25.14 3.97 -11.79
N HIS A 130 23.92 4.17 -12.28
CA HIS A 130 23.36 5.51 -12.50
C HIS A 130 22.35 5.95 -11.44
N PHE A 131 21.82 5.04 -10.61
CA PHE A 131 20.82 5.36 -9.59
C PHE A 131 21.13 4.80 -8.21
N GLU A 132 21.38 3.49 -8.07
CA GLU A 132 21.54 2.85 -6.75
C GLU A 132 22.75 3.40 -5.98
N ASP A 133 23.95 3.33 -6.57
CA ASP A 133 25.18 3.80 -5.92
C ASP A 133 25.25 5.33 -5.80
N PRO A 134 24.84 6.13 -6.81
CA PRO A 134 24.70 7.58 -6.64
C PRO A 134 23.71 7.98 -5.54
N PHE A 135 22.57 7.28 -5.40
CA PHE A 135 21.61 7.55 -4.33
C PHE A 135 22.14 7.14 -2.96
N ARG A 136 22.75 5.95 -2.85
CA ARG A 136 23.48 5.49 -1.66
C ARG A 136 24.55 6.48 -1.21
N ALA A 137 25.34 7.02 -2.15
CA ALA A 137 26.35 8.03 -1.86
C ALA A 137 25.73 9.36 -1.39
N MET A 138 24.67 9.85 -2.06
CA MET A 138 23.96 11.06 -1.63
C MET A 138 23.29 10.90 -0.26
N LEU A 139 22.78 9.71 0.09
CA LEU A 139 22.22 9.45 1.41
C LEU A 139 23.29 9.55 2.51
N LEU A 140 24.47 8.95 2.28
CA LEU A 140 25.60 8.96 3.23
C LEU A 140 26.26 10.34 3.43
N ASP A 141 26.16 11.23 2.45
CA ASP A 141 26.68 12.61 2.51
C ASP A 141 25.76 13.59 3.27
N ARG A 142 24.48 13.21 3.46
CA ARG A 142 23.42 14.12 3.94
C ARG A 142 22.92 13.75 5.33
N ASN A 143 23.13 14.68 6.29
CA ASN A 143 22.70 14.55 7.69
C ASN A 143 21.16 14.46 7.90
N THR A 144 20.36 14.59 6.84
CA THR A 144 18.88 14.57 6.89
C THR A 144 18.28 13.32 6.27
N SER A 145 19.11 12.40 5.76
CA SER A 145 18.69 11.11 5.20
C SER A 145 17.99 10.20 6.22
N ASP A 146 18.44 10.24 7.47
CA ASP A 146 17.84 9.46 8.57
C ASP A 146 16.42 9.93 8.91
N SER A 147 16.01 11.12 8.47
CA SER A 147 14.64 11.63 8.66
C SER A 147 13.76 11.53 7.40
N LEU A 148 14.16 10.76 6.38
CA LEU A 148 13.38 10.58 5.15
C LEU A 148 12.51 9.31 5.22
N ASN A 149 11.20 9.48 5.12
CA ASN A 149 10.22 8.39 5.08
C ASN A 149 9.77 8.08 3.64
N TYR A 150 9.67 9.11 2.80
CA TYR A 150 9.06 9.03 1.46
C TYR A 150 10.01 9.49 0.37
N LEU A 151 9.92 8.89 -0.81
CA LEU A 151 10.62 9.34 -2.02
C LEU A 151 9.64 9.59 -3.16
N VAL A 152 9.86 10.69 -3.90
CA VAL A 152 9.07 11.05 -5.08
C VAL A 152 9.90 10.81 -6.34
N THR A 153 9.49 9.86 -7.17
CA THR A 153 9.99 9.68 -8.54
C THR A 153 9.04 10.33 -9.55
N THR A 154 9.48 10.51 -10.80
CA THR A 154 8.74 11.24 -11.84
C THR A 154 8.84 10.54 -13.19
N LYS A 155 7.95 10.81 -14.16
CA LYS A 155 8.19 10.38 -15.56
C LYS A 155 9.56 10.85 -16.03
N GLY A 156 10.34 9.94 -16.64
CA GLY A 156 11.74 10.19 -17.03
C GLY A 156 12.78 9.72 -16.01
N VAL A 157 12.36 9.33 -14.80
CA VAL A 157 13.05 8.29 -14.03
C VAL A 157 12.55 6.94 -14.58
N PRO A 158 13.40 5.92 -14.83
CA PRO A 158 12.96 4.62 -15.36
C PRO A 158 11.82 3.99 -14.55
N LEU A 159 10.95 3.20 -15.18
CA LEU A 159 9.85 2.49 -14.54
C LEU A 159 10.24 1.11 -14.03
N ARG A 160 11.09 0.38 -14.77
CA ARG A 160 11.44 -1.02 -14.45
C ARG A 160 12.91 -1.35 -14.71
N VAL A 161 13.41 -2.32 -13.95
CA VAL A 161 14.70 -2.97 -14.14
C VAL A 161 14.46 -4.34 -14.78
N SER A 162 14.95 -4.54 -16.01
CA SER A 162 14.85 -5.83 -16.70
C SER A 162 15.82 -6.86 -16.13
N GLY A 163 15.39 -8.12 -16.18
CA GLY A 163 16.05 -9.24 -15.51
C GLY A 163 15.36 -10.56 -15.81
N GLY A 164 15.89 -11.65 -15.23
CA GLY A 164 15.33 -12.99 -15.42
C GLY A 164 14.13 -13.21 -14.51
N ASN A 165 14.37 -13.93 -13.42
CA ASN A 165 13.47 -13.99 -12.29
C ASN A 165 13.48 -12.65 -11.53
N ASN A 166 14.67 -12.09 -11.28
CA ASN A 166 14.94 -10.79 -10.64
C ASN A 166 14.65 -9.53 -11.48
N LYS A 167 13.59 -9.53 -12.31
CA LYS A 167 13.06 -8.28 -12.89
C LYS A 167 12.20 -7.56 -11.84
N ALA A 168 12.26 -6.23 -11.79
CA ALA A 168 11.64 -5.45 -10.71
C ALA A 168 11.11 -4.09 -11.18
N SER A 169 10.24 -3.48 -10.37
CA SER A 169 9.95 -2.05 -10.48
C SER A 169 11.18 -1.24 -10.05
N PHE A 170 11.47 -0.14 -10.75
CA PHE A 170 12.49 0.81 -10.32
C PHE A 170 12.16 1.38 -8.93
N ASP A 171 10.89 1.70 -8.69
CA ASP A 171 10.42 2.29 -7.43
C ASP A 171 10.54 1.29 -6.27
N GLN A 172 10.42 -0.01 -6.55
CA GLN A 172 10.69 -1.07 -5.57
C GLN A 172 12.18 -1.16 -5.25
N GLU A 173 13.06 -1.25 -6.26
CA GLU A 173 14.51 -1.41 -6.05
C GLU A 173 15.10 -0.20 -5.31
N ILE A 174 14.71 1.03 -5.68
CA ILE A 174 15.19 2.25 -5.04
C ILE A 174 14.68 2.42 -3.60
N SER A 175 13.53 1.80 -3.25
CA SER A 175 12.95 1.85 -1.89
C SER A 175 13.82 1.19 -0.82
N LEU A 176 14.67 0.24 -1.21
CA LEU A 176 15.43 -0.60 -0.27
C LEU A 176 16.85 -0.04 -0.01
N VAL A 177 17.27 1.00 -0.75
CA VAL A 177 18.64 1.52 -0.72
C VAL A 177 18.97 2.12 0.64
N GLY A 178 20.04 1.62 1.26
CA GLY A 178 20.48 2.03 2.59
C GLY A 178 19.52 1.64 3.72
N GLY A 179 18.52 0.79 3.45
CA GLY A 179 17.59 0.24 4.44
C GLY A 179 17.95 -1.18 4.87
N THR A 180 17.14 -1.75 5.77
CA THR A 180 17.27 -3.15 6.26
C THR A 180 17.25 -4.16 5.12
N TYR A 181 16.43 -3.90 4.10
CA TYR A 181 16.24 -4.77 2.93
C TYR A 181 17.24 -4.50 1.79
N ASN A 182 18.34 -3.75 2.00
CA ASN A 182 19.32 -3.46 0.93
C ASN A 182 19.95 -4.74 0.33
N GLN A 183 19.96 -5.87 1.04
CA GLN A 183 20.46 -7.15 0.49
C GLN A 183 19.48 -7.81 -0.49
N SER A 184 18.20 -7.45 -0.44
CA SER A 184 17.13 -7.94 -1.31
C SER A 184 17.13 -7.29 -2.69
N ILE A 185 17.88 -6.18 -2.87
CA ILE A 185 18.02 -5.48 -4.15
C ILE A 185 18.56 -6.46 -5.21
N GLY A 186 17.82 -6.54 -6.31
CA GLY A 186 18.15 -7.38 -7.46
C GLY A 186 18.16 -8.89 -7.24
N GLN A 187 17.59 -9.40 -6.14
CA GLN A 187 17.41 -10.83 -5.89
C GLN A 187 16.20 -11.40 -6.64
N ASP A 188 16.09 -12.74 -6.67
CA ASP A 188 14.89 -13.44 -7.13
C ASP A 188 13.79 -13.41 -6.04
N TRP A 189 12.52 -13.48 -6.47
CA TRP A 189 11.32 -13.56 -5.60
C TRP A 189 10.97 -12.25 -4.88
N TRP A 190 10.48 -12.34 -3.64
CA TRP A 190 10.00 -11.22 -2.84
C TRP A 190 10.35 -11.43 -1.37
N ASP A 191 10.57 -10.32 -0.65
CA ASP A 191 10.62 -10.29 0.81
C ASP A 191 9.28 -9.80 1.40
N THR A 192 9.15 -9.89 2.73
CA THR A 192 7.94 -9.48 3.44
C THR A 192 8.25 -8.46 4.54
N HIS A 193 7.44 -7.40 4.61
CA HIS A 193 7.39 -6.45 5.72
C HIS A 193 6.10 -6.62 6.53
N SER A 194 6.05 -6.04 7.73
CA SER A 194 4.86 -5.99 8.59
C SER A 194 4.13 -4.65 8.58
N TYR A 195 4.52 -3.69 7.73
CA TYR A 195 3.84 -2.40 7.64
C TYR A 195 2.42 -2.51 7.04
N GLY A 196 1.45 -1.91 7.74
CA GLY A 196 0.09 -1.72 7.26
C GLY A 196 -0.83 -2.95 7.36
N PRO A 197 -2.16 -2.74 7.37
CA PRO A 197 -3.13 -3.80 7.69
C PRO A 197 -3.17 -4.96 6.67
N LEU A 198 -2.76 -4.74 5.42
CA LEU A 198 -2.69 -5.81 4.41
C LEU A 198 -1.62 -6.87 4.72
N SER A 199 -0.56 -6.51 5.46
CA SER A 199 0.44 -7.46 5.96
C SER A 199 0.14 -7.97 7.37
N GLY A 200 -1.06 -7.69 7.90
CA GLY A 200 -1.45 -7.97 9.28
C GLY A 200 -0.87 -6.98 10.30
N GLY A 201 -0.26 -5.87 9.84
CA GLY A 201 0.23 -4.78 10.66
C GLY A 201 -0.87 -3.87 11.21
N ALA A 202 -0.48 -2.87 12.00
CA ALA A 202 -1.39 -1.82 12.42
C ALA A 202 -1.69 -0.82 11.28
N MET A 203 -2.76 -0.04 11.44
CA MET A 203 -2.98 1.17 10.64
C MET A 203 -2.32 2.35 11.40
N GLU A 204 -1.07 2.65 11.04
CA GLU A 204 -0.20 3.60 11.73
C GLU A 204 0.59 4.48 10.75
N ARG A 205 1.27 5.53 11.24
CA ARG A 205 2.15 6.36 10.39
C ARG A 205 3.39 5.55 10.01
N PHE A 206 3.76 5.57 8.73
CA PHE A 206 5.01 4.97 8.26
C PHE A 206 6.24 5.62 8.92
N SER A 207 7.21 4.78 9.29
CA SER A 207 8.52 5.18 9.79
C SER A 207 9.59 4.31 9.11
N ARG A 208 10.52 4.94 8.39
CA ARG A 208 11.64 4.25 7.75
C ARG A 208 12.54 3.56 8.77
N ASP A 209 12.73 4.16 9.95
CA ASP A 209 13.59 3.61 11.00
C ASP A 209 13.03 2.32 11.61
N GLU A 210 11.71 2.17 11.62
CA GLU A 210 11.03 0.97 12.11
C GLU A 210 10.85 -0.08 11.01
N GLN A 211 10.45 0.35 9.81
CA GLN A 211 10.06 -0.56 8.72
C GLN A 211 11.24 -0.92 7.79
N GLY A 212 12.31 -0.14 7.74
CA GLY A 212 13.57 -0.49 7.06
C GLY A 212 13.62 -0.25 5.54
N PHE A 213 12.69 0.53 4.98
CA PHE A 213 12.64 0.93 3.56
C PHE A 213 11.97 2.31 3.40
N PHE A 214 11.94 2.86 2.19
CA PHE A 214 11.21 4.10 1.86
C PHE A 214 9.84 3.79 1.23
N LEU A 215 8.80 4.59 1.52
CA LEU A 215 7.59 4.59 0.69
C LEU A 215 7.80 5.46 -0.55
N VAL A 216 7.90 4.82 -1.72
CA VAL A 216 8.15 5.49 -3.00
C VAL A 216 6.82 5.78 -3.72
N THR A 217 6.62 7.02 -4.14
CA THR A 217 5.48 7.46 -4.94
C THR A 217 5.94 8.05 -6.27
N ARG A 218 5.20 7.81 -7.35
CA ARG A 218 5.58 8.21 -8.71
C ARG A 218 4.62 9.23 -9.29
N LEU A 219 5.08 10.47 -9.46
CA LEU A 219 4.34 11.54 -10.13
C LEU A 219 4.50 11.41 -11.65
N THR A 220 3.52 10.78 -12.30
CA THR A 220 3.58 10.43 -13.73
C THR A 220 2.24 10.64 -14.45
N GLY A 221 2.30 10.55 -15.78
CA GLY A 221 1.19 10.65 -16.72
C GLY A 221 1.72 10.44 -18.14
N TYR A 222 0.84 10.37 -19.15
CA TYR A 222 1.29 10.18 -20.54
C TYR A 222 2.06 11.38 -21.09
N THR A 223 1.77 12.59 -20.58
CA THR A 223 2.49 13.83 -20.90
C THR A 223 2.98 14.50 -19.62
N VAL A 224 3.96 15.40 -19.76
CA VAL A 224 4.42 16.28 -18.67
C VAL A 224 3.25 17.09 -18.11
N ASP A 225 2.43 17.69 -18.98
CA ASP A 225 1.23 18.46 -18.59
C ASP A 225 0.24 17.64 -17.74
N THR A 226 0.10 16.33 -18.04
CA THR A 226 -0.75 15.43 -17.24
C THR A 226 -0.21 15.30 -15.81
N ALA A 227 1.11 15.11 -15.65
CA ALA A 227 1.75 14.99 -14.35
C ALA A 227 1.77 16.32 -13.58
N LEU A 228 1.98 17.45 -14.25
CA LEU A 228 1.87 18.78 -13.66
C LEU A 228 0.44 19.07 -13.17
N GLY A 229 -0.57 18.72 -13.98
CA GLY A 229 -1.97 18.84 -13.61
C GLY A 229 -2.39 18.00 -12.40
N LEU A 230 -1.65 16.93 -12.04
CA LEU A 230 -1.87 16.20 -10.78
C LEU A 230 -1.41 17.02 -9.56
N ILE A 231 -0.35 17.83 -9.68
CA ILE A 231 0.08 18.75 -8.61
C ILE A 231 -1.01 19.80 -8.36
N GLU A 232 -1.55 20.39 -9.44
CA GLU A 232 -2.62 21.38 -9.36
C GLU A 232 -3.92 20.80 -8.79
N LYS A 233 -4.32 19.59 -9.24
CA LYS A 233 -5.46 18.86 -8.68
C LYS A 233 -5.30 18.62 -7.19
N ALA A 234 -4.13 18.15 -6.76
CA ALA A 234 -3.84 17.89 -5.34
C ALA A 234 -3.90 19.16 -4.49
N ASN A 235 -3.54 20.34 -5.03
CA ASN A 235 -3.71 21.61 -4.34
C ASN A 235 -5.19 21.99 -4.16
N ALA A 236 -6.02 21.68 -5.17
CA ALA A 236 -7.44 22.04 -5.21
C ALA A 236 -8.36 21.04 -4.48
N SER A 237 -7.86 19.86 -4.09
CA SER A 237 -8.65 18.80 -3.44
C SER A 237 -8.37 18.60 -1.95
N LEU A 238 -7.65 19.54 -1.29
CA LEU A 238 -7.31 19.42 0.13
C LEU A 238 -8.55 19.61 1.02
N GLY A 239 -8.93 18.54 1.74
CA GLY A 239 -10.11 18.52 2.61
C GLY A 239 -11.42 18.15 1.89
N GLU A 240 -11.40 18.00 0.57
CA GLU A 240 -12.55 17.53 -0.21
C GLU A 240 -12.80 16.02 -0.01
N ARG A 241 -14.01 15.56 -0.35
CA ARG A 241 -14.35 14.12 -0.43
C ARG A 241 -14.71 13.72 -1.85
N GLY A 242 -14.24 12.54 -2.24
CA GLY A 242 -14.54 11.94 -3.54
C GLY A 242 -14.95 10.48 -3.44
N ASP A 243 -15.23 9.92 -4.60
CA ASP A 243 -15.75 8.57 -4.76
C ASP A 243 -14.60 7.55 -4.86
N TYR A 244 -14.76 6.42 -4.17
CA TYR A 244 -13.88 5.27 -4.33
C TYR A 244 -14.49 4.33 -5.37
N VAL A 245 -13.73 4.04 -6.42
CA VAL A 245 -14.12 3.11 -7.48
C VAL A 245 -13.33 1.81 -7.29
N LEU A 246 -14.05 0.71 -7.08
CA LEU A 246 -13.50 -0.62 -6.85
C LEU A 246 -14.12 -1.57 -7.88
N ASP A 247 -13.29 -2.10 -8.77
CA ASP A 247 -13.70 -2.72 -10.04
C ASP A 247 -13.12 -4.15 -10.09
N LEU A 248 -13.98 -5.14 -9.85
CA LEU A 248 -13.57 -6.50 -9.49
C LEU A 248 -13.55 -7.45 -10.69
N ALA A 249 -12.43 -8.13 -10.90
CA ALA A 249 -12.33 -9.22 -11.85
C ALA A 249 -13.17 -10.42 -11.40
N THR A 250 -14.41 -10.50 -11.90
CA THR A 250 -15.38 -11.58 -11.65
C THR A 250 -14.84 -13.00 -11.87
N ASN A 251 -13.73 -13.16 -12.61
CA ASN A 251 -13.09 -14.45 -12.87
C ASN A 251 -11.85 -14.77 -12.01
N ARG A 252 -11.41 -13.90 -11.09
CA ARG A 252 -10.15 -14.06 -10.33
C ARG A 252 -10.30 -14.74 -8.95
N ASN A 253 -11.25 -15.66 -8.84
CA ASN A 253 -11.68 -16.27 -7.57
C ASN A 253 -10.82 -17.47 -7.12
N GLY A 254 -9.56 -17.57 -7.56
CA GLY A 254 -8.68 -18.71 -7.28
C GLY A 254 -7.18 -18.37 -7.33
N SER A 255 -6.37 -19.29 -6.80
CA SER A 255 -4.92 -19.13 -6.58
C SER A 255 -4.55 -17.81 -5.87
N GLY A 256 -3.33 -17.30 -6.06
CA GLY A 256 -2.90 -16.01 -5.49
C GLY A 256 -3.67 -14.80 -6.04
N TYR A 257 -4.44 -14.95 -7.12
CA TYR A 257 -5.32 -13.89 -7.60
C TYR A 257 -6.55 -13.69 -6.68
N LYS A 258 -6.99 -14.73 -5.98
CA LYS A 258 -8.13 -14.63 -5.05
C LYS A 258 -7.87 -13.63 -3.93
N PHE A 259 -6.64 -13.58 -3.41
CA PHE A 259 -6.23 -12.66 -2.34
C PHE A 259 -6.58 -11.20 -2.70
N TRP A 260 -6.04 -10.72 -3.82
CA TRP A 260 -6.30 -9.36 -4.32
C TRP A 260 -7.77 -9.10 -4.70
N ASN A 261 -8.55 -10.14 -4.99
CA ASN A 261 -10.00 -10.02 -5.24
C ASN A 261 -10.78 -9.91 -3.92
N ASP A 262 -10.41 -10.70 -2.91
CA ASP A 262 -10.96 -10.64 -1.55
C ASP A 262 -10.65 -9.28 -0.91
N ASP A 263 -9.47 -8.72 -1.15
CA ASP A 263 -9.08 -7.38 -0.69
C ASP A 263 -10.00 -6.27 -1.20
N LEU A 264 -10.54 -6.38 -2.42
CA LEU A 264 -11.53 -5.42 -2.94
C LEU A 264 -12.87 -5.49 -2.19
N TYR A 265 -13.30 -6.69 -1.78
CA TYR A 265 -14.48 -6.86 -0.90
C TYR A 265 -14.22 -6.28 0.51
N VAL A 266 -13.02 -6.48 1.06
CA VAL A 266 -12.61 -5.90 2.36
C VAL A 266 -12.53 -4.37 2.27
N ALA A 267 -11.95 -3.83 1.19
CA ALA A 267 -11.85 -2.40 0.94
C ALA A 267 -13.23 -1.75 0.80
N ASN A 268 -14.15 -2.34 0.02
CA ASN A 268 -15.53 -1.87 -0.08
C ASN A 268 -16.20 -1.84 1.30
N THR A 269 -16.09 -2.95 2.06
CA THR A 269 -16.66 -3.06 3.41
C THR A 269 -16.14 -1.96 4.33
N SER A 270 -14.83 -1.77 4.40
CA SER A 270 -14.18 -0.80 5.31
C SER A 270 -14.43 0.65 4.91
N LEU A 271 -14.34 0.98 3.61
CA LEU A 271 -14.59 2.33 3.10
C LEU A 271 -16.05 2.76 3.29
N ASN A 272 -17.00 1.87 2.96
CA ASN A 272 -18.43 2.15 3.03
C ASN A 272 -18.93 2.17 4.48
N GLN A 273 -18.59 1.14 5.28
CA GLN A 273 -19.13 0.97 6.64
C GLN A 273 -18.34 1.72 7.71
N SER A 274 -17.00 1.62 7.71
CA SER A 274 -16.16 2.22 8.77
C SER A 274 -15.83 3.69 8.49
N HIS A 275 -15.56 4.06 7.23
CA HIS A 275 -15.12 5.42 6.87
C HIS A 275 -16.24 6.31 6.28
N GLN A 276 -17.44 5.74 6.04
CA GLN A 276 -18.59 6.42 5.44
C GLN A 276 -18.21 7.17 4.14
N ALA A 277 -17.37 6.53 3.33
CA ALA A 277 -16.98 7.00 2.01
C ALA A 277 -18.00 6.51 0.97
N ASN A 278 -18.19 7.28 -0.12
CA ASN A 278 -18.97 6.80 -1.25
C ASN A 278 -18.15 5.77 -2.02
N VAL A 279 -18.68 4.56 -2.20
CA VAL A 279 -17.99 3.47 -2.90
C VAL A 279 -18.85 2.99 -4.07
N LEU A 280 -18.34 3.15 -5.29
CA LEU A 280 -18.81 2.47 -6.47
C LEU A 280 -18.05 1.15 -6.59
N PHE A 281 -18.65 0.07 -6.07
CA PHE A 281 -18.13 -1.29 -6.21
C PHE A 281 -18.85 -1.99 -7.37
N ASP A 282 -18.10 -2.47 -8.35
CA ASP A 282 -18.62 -3.23 -9.49
C ASP A 282 -18.10 -4.66 -9.49
N GLU A 283 -19.05 -5.59 -9.70
CA GLU A 283 -18.84 -7.03 -9.75
C GLU A 283 -19.28 -7.57 -11.12
N THR A 284 -18.98 -6.84 -12.21
CA THR A 284 -19.27 -7.25 -13.59
C THR A 284 -17.99 -7.62 -14.35
N SER A 285 -18.11 -7.84 -15.66
CA SER A 285 -16.95 -8.08 -16.53
C SER A 285 -16.45 -6.80 -17.23
N THR A 286 -16.99 -5.61 -16.88
CA THR A 286 -16.86 -4.40 -17.71
C THR A 286 -16.25 -3.25 -16.93
N PHE A 287 -14.95 -3.01 -17.17
CA PHE A 287 -14.17 -1.96 -16.51
C PHE A 287 -14.89 -0.61 -16.39
N ILE A 288 -14.90 -0.09 -15.16
CA ILE A 288 -15.45 1.24 -14.90
C ILE A 288 -14.54 2.30 -15.50
N THR A 289 -15.13 3.20 -16.29
CA THR A 289 -14.46 4.37 -16.88
C THR A 289 -15.36 5.60 -16.86
N ASN A 290 -14.77 6.78 -17.09
CA ASN A 290 -15.46 8.08 -17.16
C ASN A 290 -16.18 8.53 -15.87
N VAL A 291 -15.87 7.93 -14.72
CA VAL A 291 -16.31 8.43 -13.41
C VAL A 291 -15.61 9.75 -13.09
N SER A 292 -16.36 10.70 -12.52
CA SER A 292 -15.88 12.00 -12.06
C SER A 292 -15.78 12.02 -10.53
N ASN A 293 -15.10 13.01 -9.95
CA ASN A 293 -14.91 13.13 -8.50
C ASN A 293 -14.21 11.93 -7.82
N VAL A 294 -13.43 11.14 -8.58
CA VAL A 294 -12.73 9.96 -8.05
C VAL A 294 -11.62 10.37 -7.07
N MET A 295 -11.68 9.84 -5.85
CA MET A 295 -10.66 9.95 -4.80
C MET A 295 -9.75 8.72 -4.75
N GLY A 296 -10.27 7.53 -5.09
CA GLY A 296 -9.48 6.31 -5.21
C GLY A 296 -10.03 5.41 -6.33
N TYR A 297 -9.14 4.72 -7.04
CA TYR A 297 -9.51 3.75 -8.08
C TYR A 297 -8.65 2.51 -7.92
N ALA A 298 -9.27 1.34 -7.79
CA ALA A 298 -8.61 0.04 -7.83
C ALA A 298 -9.36 -0.88 -8.79
N SER A 299 -8.62 -1.49 -9.72
CA SER A 299 -9.14 -2.37 -10.76
C SER A 299 -8.05 -3.35 -11.20
N TRP A 300 -8.44 -4.35 -11.99
CA TRP A 300 -7.53 -5.30 -12.61
C TRP A 300 -6.94 -4.76 -13.93
N GLY A 301 -5.93 -5.45 -14.46
CA GLY A 301 -5.26 -5.11 -15.71
C GLY A 301 -5.28 -6.26 -16.72
N SER A 302 -4.14 -6.53 -17.35
CA SER A 302 -3.92 -7.73 -18.18
C SER A 302 -4.17 -9.07 -17.45
N ASN A 303 -4.27 -9.02 -16.11
CA ASN A 303 -4.73 -10.12 -15.25
C ASN A 303 -6.25 -10.14 -14.99
N ASP A 304 -7.10 -9.54 -15.83
CA ASP A 304 -8.53 -9.88 -15.94
C ASP A 304 -8.76 -10.87 -17.11
N GLY A 305 -9.80 -11.70 -17.06
CA GLY A 305 -10.23 -12.48 -18.24
C GLY A 305 -10.93 -11.66 -19.33
N SER A 306 -11.44 -10.49 -18.95
CA SER A 306 -12.27 -9.57 -19.73
C SER A 306 -11.43 -8.45 -20.38
N TRP A 307 -10.14 -8.34 -20.02
CA TRP A 307 -9.21 -7.29 -20.46
C TRP A 307 -9.18 -7.07 -21.97
N SER A 308 -9.17 -8.16 -22.76
CA SER A 308 -9.13 -8.10 -24.22
C SER A 308 -10.46 -7.71 -24.88
N GLN A 309 -11.56 -7.72 -24.13
CA GLN A 309 -12.91 -7.39 -24.61
C GLN A 309 -13.31 -5.97 -24.23
N ASN A 310 -12.96 -5.55 -23.02
CA ASN A 310 -13.34 -4.28 -22.42
C ASN A 310 -12.14 -3.35 -22.17
N PHE A 311 -11.12 -3.44 -23.04
CA PHE A 311 -9.88 -2.67 -22.92
C PHE A 311 -10.15 -1.17 -22.74
N LEU A 312 -9.57 -0.59 -21.68
CA LEU A 312 -9.78 0.80 -21.28
C LEU A 312 -9.56 1.77 -22.46
N PRO A 313 -10.54 2.62 -22.83
CA PRO A 313 -10.37 3.63 -23.89
C PRO A 313 -9.23 4.63 -23.65
N ASN A 314 -8.69 4.67 -22.43
CA ASN A 314 -7.50 5.41 -22.05
C ASN A 314 -6.22 4.73 -22.61
N GLN A 315 -6.04 4.88 -23.93
CA GLN A 315 -5.01 4.25 -24.76
C GLN A 315 -3.56 4.67 -24.43
N GLY A 316 -3.07 4.14 -23.30
CA GLY A 316 -1.72 4.32 -22.76
C GLY A 316 -0.79 3.13 -23.03
N PHE A 317 -0.24 2.54 -21.95
CA PHE A 317 0.78 1.48 -21.97
C PHE A 317 0.59 0.37 -23.01
N GLU A 318 -0.65 -0.09 -23.25
CA GLU A 318 -0.88 -1.18 -24.21
C GLU A 318 -1.00 -0.75 -25.67
N THR A 319 -1.10 0.56 -25.94
CA THR A 319 -1.41 1.07 -27.28
C THR A 319 -0.18 1.02 -28.16
N ALA A 320 -0.21 0.16 -29.18
CA ALA A 320 0.91 -0.02 -30.09
C ALA A 320 1.25 1.28 -30.84
N ASP A 321 2.51 1.70 -30.76
CA ASP A 321 3.06 2.83 -31.51
C ASP A 321 4.47 2.49 -32.00
N ALA A 322 4.57 2.13 -33.29
CA ALA A 322 5.82 1.74 -33.94
C ALA A 322 6.79 2.92 -34.18
N ALA A 323 6.43 4.16 -33.82
CA ALA A 323 7.36 5.28 -33.78
C ALA A 323 8.16 5.36 -32.47
N THR A 324 7.73 4.63 -31.43
CA THR A 324 8.40 4.58 -30.12
C THR A 324 9.34 3.37 -30.01
N THR A 325 10.40 3.49 -29.20
CA THR A 325 11.37 2.39 -29.01
C THR A 325 10.83 1.24 -28.17
N SER A 326 9.80 1.48 -27.34
CA SER A 326 9.09 0.42 -26.62
C SER A 326 8.03 -0.30 -27.47
N GLY A 327 7.68 0.26 -28.63
CA GLY A 327 6.49 -0.14 -29.40
C GLY A 327 5.17 0.28 -28.75
N ARG A 328 5.18 1.08 -27.67
CA ARG A 328 4.02 1.55 -26.91
C ARG A 328 3.95 3.08 -26.85
N LYS A 329 2.78 3.62 -27.20
CA LYS A 329 2.49 5.06 -27.21
C LYS A 329 2.83 5.72 -25.87
N PHE A 330 3.60 6.82 -25.93
CA PHE A 330 4.12 7.61 -24.79
C PHE A 330 5.26 6.99 -23.96
N TRP A 331 5.84 5.85 -24.36
CA TRP A 331 6.88 5.15 -23.59
C TRP A 331 8.07 4.72 -24.45
N ASP A 332 9.29 4.72 -23.91
CA ASP A 332 10.52 4.36 -24.63
C ASP A 332 11.37 3.37 -23.82
N ALA A 333 12.14 2.51 -24.50
CA ALA A 333 12.94 1.44 -23.91
C ALA A 333 14.33 1.40 -24.54
N SER A 334 15.38 1.23 -23.72
CA SER A 334 16.78 1.12 -24.20
C SER A 334 17.41 -0.24 -23.95
N ALA A 335 16.74 -1.13 -23.21
CA ALA A 335 17.11 -2.54 -23.18
C ALA A 335 16.90 -3.18 -24.57
N GLY A 336 17.65 -4.25 -24.86
CA GLY A 336 17.33 -5.11 -26.00
C GLY A 336 15.90 -5.63 -25.89
N SER A 337 15.26 -5.88 -27.05
CA SER A 337 13.84 -6.23 -27.19
C SER A 337 13.29 -7.05 -26.02
N PRO A 338 12.17 -6.63 -25.38
CA PRO A 338 11.67 -7.24 -24.15
C PRO A 338 11.63 -8.76 -24.22
N GLY A 339 12.09 -9.41 -23.15
CA GLY A 339 12.14 -10.85 -23.05
C GLY A 339 10.73 -11.46 -23.11
N PRO A 340 10.57 -12.74 -23.53
CA PRO A 340 9.25 -13.37 -23.60
C PRO A 340 8.50 -13.32 -22.26
N GLY A 341 7.49 -12.45 -22.16
CA GLY A 341 6.74 -12.18 -20.92
C GLY A 341 6.97 -10.79 -20.30
N GLU A 342 7.83 -9.94 -20.86
CA GLU A 342 7.92 -8.51 -20.52
C GLU A 342 6.98 -7.71 -21.45
N THR A 343 6.02 -6.98 -20.88
CA THR A 343 4.93 -6.26 -21.59
C THR A 343 5.07 -4.75 -21.60
#